data_AF-A0A9D6WNV2-F1
#
_entry.id   AF-A0A9D6WNV2-F1
#
_cell.length_a   1.000
_cell.length_b   1.000
_cell.length_c   1.000
_cell.angle_alpha   90.00
_cell.angle_beta   90.00
_cell.angle_gamma   90.00
#
_symmetry.space_group_name_H-M   'P 1'
#
loop_
_entity.id
_entity.type
_entity.pdbx_description
1 polymer ?
#
loop_
_entity_poly.entity_id
_entity_poly.type
_entity_poly.pdbx_seq_one_letter_code
_entity_poly.pdbx_strand_id
1 'polypeptide(L)'
;MQKIFARFLVLIFAAACAAPRAAPKPTAAPAAAPTSARATPAPSARTATAPPGSPQPTRAGITVKDVTQKKNPDGTTNTSANVATENLGIGQIELAAPDTMLFDETRSIRLRLSPAQQLVALPTISAPAKTPDLPNFTYRFGGNVQLYPVMFAELRALNFTMDQKGALRRNLEANKPVEWVWVIKPLSAGRQELTLELAIPTVANGIASEMTTNVLQNLPIVIQVAAPPTPQVIATQPAPSLADRLWDSLIGEFGALIVAAVGAVGTFIGWLIKSRAKK
;
A
#
# COMPACT_ATOMS: atom_id res chain seq x y z
N MET A 1 -7.43 50.94 -13.66
CA MET A 1 -6.82 50.72 -14.99
C MET A 1 -6.54 49.23 -15.10
N GLN A 2 -7.35 48.47 -15.88
CA GLN A 2 -7.01 47.94 -17.22
C GLN A 2 -5.81 46.97 -17.18
N LYS A 3 -5.79 45.74 -17.72
CA LYS A 3 -6.63 44.96 -18.67
C LYS A 3 -6.15 43.48 -18.52
N ILE A 4 -7.03 42.49 -18.44
CA ILE A 4 -7.41 41.58 -19.55
C ILE A 4 -6.20 40.95 -20.26
N PHE A 5 -5.99 39.63 -20.11
CA PHE A 5 -5.83 38.74 -21.29
C PHE A 5 -6.21 37.30 -20.95
N ALA A 6 -7.34 36.90 -21.54
CA ALA A 6 -7.77 35.53 -21.72
C ALA A 6 -7.06 34.91 -22.93
N ARG A 7 -6.93 33.57 -22.93
CA ARG A 7 -6.85 32.68 -24.11
C ARG A 7 -6.93 31.25 -23.56
N PHE A 8 -8.11 30.64 -23.52
CA PHE A 8 -8.72 29.86 -24.61
C PHE A 8 -7.72 28.92 -25.30
N LEU A 9 -7.73 27.64 -24.89
CA LEU A 9 -7.42 26.53 -25.78
C LEU A 9 -8.48 25.43 -25.56
N VAL A 10 -9.46 25.46 -26.45
CA VAL A 10 -10.37 24.37 -26.81
C VAL A 10 -9.62 23.44 -27.77
N LEU A 11 -10.02 22.16 -27.85
CA LEU A 11 -9.82 21.13 -28.90
C LEU A 11 -9.29 19.82 -28.26
N ILE A 12 -9.75 18.60 -28.53
CA ILE A 12 -10.77 18.01 -29.41
C ILE A 12 -11.19 16.67 -28.79
N PHE A 13 -12.49 16.35 -28.88
CA PHE A 13 -13.06 15.02 -28.67
C PHE A 13 -12.60 14.05 -29.78
N ALA A 14 -12.05 12.90 -29.40
CA ALA A 14 -12.00 11.73 -30.28
C ALA A 14 -12.67 10.55 -29.57
N ALA A 15 -13.99 10.44 -29.77
CA ALA A 15 -14.77 9.28 -29.40
C ALA A 15 -14.48 8.17 -30.42
N ALA A 16 -13.71 7.16 -30.01
CA ALA A 16 -13.57 5.93 -30.77
C ALA A 16 -14.71 4.98 -30.37
N CYS A 17 -15.74 4.90 -31.22
CA CYS A 17 -16.74 3.83 -31.20
C CYS A 17 -16.05 2.48 -31.44
N ALA A 18 -15.88 1.69 -30.38
CA ALA A 18 -15.55 0.27 -30.52
C ALA A 18 -16.85 -0.53 -30.59
N ALA A 19 -17.07 -1.17 -31.74
CA ALA A 19 -18.22 -1.99 -32.07
C ALA A 19 -18.38 -3.21 -31.15
N PRO A 20 -19.61 -3.72 -30.96
CA PRO A 20 -19.86 -4.94 -30.17
C PRO A 20 -19.31 -6.17 -30.91
N ARG A 21 -18.39 -6.88 -30.25
CA ARG A 21 -17.81 -8.14 -30.73
C ARG A 21 -18.84 -9.26 -30.52
N ALA A 22 -19.31 -9.84 -31.62
CA ALA A 22 -20.24 -10.96 -31.63
C ALA A 22 -19.69 -12.16 -30.85
N ALA A 23 -20.54 -12.73 -29.99
CA ALA A 23 -20.25 -13.94 -29.23
C ALA A 23 -20.19 -15.18 -30.15
N PRO A 24 -19.21 -16.08 -29.98
CA PRO A 24 -19.20 -17.34 -30.70
C PRO A 24 -20.30 -18.29 -30.20
N LYS A 25 -21.00 -18.87 -31.18
CA LYS A 25 -22.07 -19.86 -31.06
C LYS A 25 -21.56 -21.14 -30.38
N PRO A 26 -22.26 -21.71 -29.38
CA PRO A 26 -21.89 -23.00 -28.81
C PRO A 26 -22.17 -24.13 -29.82
N THR A 27 -21.11 -24.81 -30.24
CA THR A 27 -21.19 -26.06 -31.01
C THR A 27 -21.56 -27.19 -30.06
N ALA A 28 -22.75 -27.76 -30.28
CA ALA A 28 -23.21 -28.96 -29.59
C ALA A 28 -22.26 -30.13 -29.89
N ALA A 29 -21.74 -30.74 -28.82
CA ALA A 29 -20.97 -31.98 -28.91
C ALA A 29 -21.92 -33.19 -29.11
N PRO A 30 -21.56 -34.15 -29.98
CA PRO A 30 -22.36 -35.34 -30.23
C PRO A 30 -22.36 -36.32 -29.04
N ALA A 31 -23.53 -36.95 -28.85
CA ALA A 31 -23.81 -37.95 -27.83
C ALA A 31 -22.88 -39.18 -27.95
N ALA A 32 -22.20 -39.52 -26.85
CA ALA A 32 -21.45 -40.74 -26.71
C ALA A 32 -22.40 -41.91 -26.35
N ALA A 33 -22.22 -43.03 -27.05
CA ALA A 33 -22.98 -44.27 -26.90
C ALA A 33 -22.78 -44.95 -25.53
N PRO A 34 -23.78 -45.72 -25.04
CA PRO A 34 -23.66 -46.47 -23.80
C PRO A 34 -22.67 -47.64 -23.95
N THR A 35 -21.56 -47.59 -23.22
CA THR A 35 -20.60 -48.69 -23.14
C THR A 35 -21.05 -49.67 -22.06
N SER A 36 -21.15 -50.93 -22.47
CA SER A 36 -21.58 -52.10 -21.71
C SER A 36 -20.84 -52.27 -20.38
N ALA A 37 -21.59 -52.50 -19.30
CA ALA A 37 -21.07 -52.79 -17.98
C ALA A 37 -20.34 -54.15 -17.98
N ARG A 38 -19.02 -54.13 -17.74
CA ARG A 38 -18.22 -55.31 -17.42
C ARG A 38 -18.12 -55.42 -15.90
N ALA A 39 -18.72 -56.46 -15.33
CA ALA A 39 -18.60 -56.78 -13.91
C ALA A 39 -17.12 -57.02 -13.55
N THR A 40 -16.62 -56.25 -12.58
CA THR A 40 -15.27 -56.39 -12.01
C THR A 40 -15.39 -57.19 -10.71
N PRO A 41 -14.59 -58.25 -10.50
CA PRO A 41 -14.61 -59.03 -9.26
C PRO A 41 -14.10 -58.19 -8.06
N ALA A 42 -14.75 -58.38 -6.91
CA ALA A 42 -14.46 -57.67 -5.67
C ALA A 42 -13.03 -57.93 -5.17
N PRO A 43 -12.26 -56.90 -4.77
CA PRO A 43 -10.95 -57.09 -4.18
C PRO A 43 -11.07 -57.52 -2.72
N SER A 44 -10.31 -58.57 -2.36
CA SER A 44 -10.11 -59.01 -0.98
C SER A 44 -9.49 -57.90 -0.14
N ALA A 45 -10.11 -57.61 1.01
CA ALA A 45 -9.59 -56.69 2.01
C ALA A 45 -8.27 -57.22 2.60
N ARG A 46 -7.13 -56.75 2.08
CA ARG A 46 -5.86 -56.82 2.78
C ARG A 46 -5.74 -55.58 3.67
N THR A 47 -5.68 -55.80 4.97
CA THR A 47 -5.28 -54.81 5.97
C THR A 47 -3.88 -54.32 5.63
N ALA A 48 -3.79 -53.18 4.93
CA ALA A 48 -2.51 -52.52 4.66
C ALA A 48 -2.05 -51.82 5.94
N THR A 49 -1.00 -52.35 6.56
CA THR A 49 -0.25 -51.64 7.60
C THR A 49 0.35 -50.39 6.94
N ALA A 50 -0.10 -49.20 7.34
CA ALA A 50 0.41 -47.95 6.82
C ALA A 50 1.94 -47.87 7.05
N PRO A 51 2.75 -47.55 6.04
CA PRO A 51 4.17 -47.31 6.24
C PRO A 51 4.36 -46.11 7.19
N PRO A 52 5.43 -46.09 8.01
CA PRO A 52 5.72 -44.97 8.89
C PRO A 52 5.77 -43.69 8.07
N GLY A 53 4.98 -42.69 8.47
CA GLY A 53 4.85 -41.42 7.78
C GLY A 53 6.22 -40.84 7.50
N SER A 54 6.46 -40.46 6.24
CA SER A 54 7.67 -39.75 5.85
C SER A 54 7.80 -38.50 6.72
N PRO A 55 9.00 -38.17 7.22
CA PRO A 55 9.22 -36.98 8.03
C PRO A 55 8.77 -35.76 7.21
N GLN A 56 7.76 -35.06 7.71
CA GLN A 56 7.24 -33.85 7.09
C GLN A 56 8.37 -32.80 7.10
N PRO A 57 8.71 -32.19 5.94
CA PRO A 57 9.80 -31.23 5.86
C PRO A 57 9.53 -30.06 6.82
N THR A 58 10.46 -29.85 7.75
CA THR A 58 10.40 -28.74 8.71
C THR A 58 10.49 -27.43 7.93
N ARG A 59 9.46 -26.58 8.04
CA ARG A 59 9.39 -25.29 7.35
C ARG A 59 10.51 -24.40 7.88
N ALA A 60 11.54 -24.15 7.07
CA ALA A 60 12.64 -23.27 7.43
C ALA A 60 12.12 -21.82 7.49
N GLY A 61 11.87 -21.31 8.69
CA GLY A 61 11.48 -19.92 8.91
C GLY A 61 12.70 -18.99 8.90
N ILE A 62 12.55 -17.78 8.36
CA ILE A 62 13.56 -16.74 8.49
C ILE A 62 13.50 -16.18 9.92
N THR A 63 14.62 -16.22 10.64
CA THR A 63 14.75 -15.47 11.89
C THR A 63 15.33 -14.10 11.59
N VAL A 64 14.52 -13.07 11.78
CA VAL A 64 14.94 -11.67 11.63
C VAL A 64 15.54 -11.19 12.95
N LYS A 65 16.74 -10.63 12.91
CA LYS A 65 17.45 -10.02 14.05
C LYS A 65 17.69 -8.53 13.78
N ASP A 66 17.96 -7.77 14.85
CA ASP A 66 18.40 -6.37 14.78
C ASP A 66 17.49 -5.44 13.96
N VAL A 67 16.16 -5.58 14.12
CA VAL A 67 15.19 -4.71 13.45
C VAL A 67 15.40 -3.27 13.92
N THR A 68 15.85 -2.42 13.01
CA THR A 68 16.06 -0.99 13.23
C THR A 68 15.08 -0.21 12.36
N GLN A 69 14.37 0.73 12.97
CA GLN A 69 13.48 1.64 12.25
C GLN A 69 14.03 3.06 12.33
N LYS A 70 14.20 3.70 11.17
CA LYS A 70 14.65 5.08 11.06
C LYS A 70 13.68 5.87 10.21
N LYS A 71 13.08 6.91 10.81
CA LYS A 71 12.24 7.85 10.09
C LYS A 71 13.10 8.87 9.34
N ASN A 72 12.83 9.04 8.05
CA ASN A 72 13.47 10.00 7.18
C ASN A 72 12.72 11.34 7.18
N PRO A 73 13.39 12.45 6.83
CA PRO A 73 12.77 13.78 6.77
C PRO A 73 11.66 13.89 5.72
N ASP A 74 11.61 13.00 4.73
CA ASP A 74 10.58 12.95 3.68
C ASP A 74 9.28 12.24 4.12
N GLY A 75 9.21 11.80 5.38
CA GLY A 75 8.08 11.08 5.97
C GLY A 75 8.10 9.56 5.75
N THR A 76 9.13 9.03 5.08
CA THR A 76 9.31 7.58 4.92
C THR A 76 9.96 6.97 6.17
N THR A 77 9.57 5.75 6.49
CA THR A 77 10.24 4.93 7.51
C THR A 77 11.04 3.84 6.82
N ASN A 78 12.35 3.87 7.06
CA ASN A 78 13.28 2.83 6.67
C ASN A 78 13.36 1.81 7.80
N THR A 79 12.83 0.62 7.56
CA THR A 79 12.99 -0.55 8.43
C THR A 79 14.11 -1.41 7.86
N SER A 80 15.24 -1.50 8.56
CA SER A 80 16.32 -2.41 8.20
C SER A 80 16.38 -3.55 9.21
N ALA A 81 16.65 -4.76 8.76
CA ALA A 81 16.86 -5.88 9.64
C ALA A 81 17.96 -6.81 9.11
N ASN A 82 18.75 -7.36 10.01
CA ASN A 82 19.72 -8.39 9.69
C ASN A 82 19.02 -9.73 9.70
N VAL A 83 19.23 -10.49 8.64
CA VAL A 83 18.63 -11.81 8.56
C VAL A 83 19.65 -12.82 9.05
N ALA A 84 19.39 -13.38 10.23
CA ALA A 84 20.12 -14.54 10.70
C ALA A 84 19.60 -15.76 9.96
N THR A 85 20.06 -15.92 8.72
CA THR A 85 19.80 -17.16 7.97
C THR A 85 21.12 -17.84 7.71
N GLU A 86 21.41 -18.85 8.53
CA GLU A 86 22.48 -19.80 8.27
C GLU A 86 22.28 -20.56 6.94
N ASN A 87 21.13 -20.38 6.26
CA ASN A 87 20.70 -21.27 5.17
C ASN A 87 20.13 -20.60 3.89
N LEU A 88 19.99 -19.27 3.79
CA LEU A 88 19.27 -18.65 2.64
C LEU A 88 20.03 -17.54 1.91
N GLY A 89 21.24 -17.20 2.35
CA GLY A 89 22.11 -16.27 1.62
C GLY A 89 21.62 -14.82 1.57
N ILE A 90 20.62 -14.46 2.37
CA ILE A 90 20.22 -13.07 2.60
C ILE A 90 20.98 -12.56 3.82
N GLY A 91 21.65 -11.42 3.66
CA GLY A 91 22.37 -10.77 4.75
C GLY A 91 21.51 -9.71 5.43
N GLN A 92 20.97 -8.78 4.65
CA GLN A 92 20.22 -7.63 5.16
C GLN A 92 18.97 -7.38 4.32
N ILE A 93 17.89 -7.03 5.00
CA ILE A 93 16.63 -6.58 4.40
C ILE A 93 16.44 -5.12 4.77
N GLU A 94 16.15 -4.28 3.77
CA GLU A 94 15.78 -2.89 3.95
C GLU A 94 14.42 -2.65 3.29
N LEU A 95 13.47 -2.16 4.06
CA LEU A 95 12.12 -1.82 3.62
C LEU A 95 11.89 -0.33 3.87
N ALA A 96 11.69 0.44 2.81
CA ALA A 96 11.29 1.84 2.88
C ALA A 96 9.82 1.97 2.52
N ALA A 97 8.99 2.45 3.45
CA ALA A 97 7.57 2.68 3.22
C ALA A 97 7.13 4.01 3.87
N PRO A 98 6.16 4.73 3.31
CA PRO A 98 5.62 5.94 3.95
C PRO A 98 4.76 5.57 5.16
N ASP A 99 4.94 6.27 6.28
CA ASP A 99 4.04 6.10 7.45
C ASP A 99 2.66 6.74 7.19
N THR A 100 2.67 7.84 6.43
CA THR A 100 1.52 8.70 6.19
C THR A 100 1.45 9.07 4.72
N MET A 101 0.24 9.16 4.17
CA MET A 101 0.00 9.60 2.78
C MET A 101 -1.25 10.48 2.70
N LEU A 102 -1.29 11.40 1.74
CA LEU A 102 -2.56 12.05 1.37
C LEU A 102 -3.37 11.13 0.45
N PHE A 103 -4.70 11.25 0.47
CA PHE A 103 -5.61 10.41 -0.32
C PHE A 103 -5.35 10.44 -1.84
N ASP A 104 -4.96 11.58 -2.40
CA ASP A 104 -4.68 11.71 -3.84
C ASP A 104 -3.19 11.59 -4.19
N GLU A 105 -2.35 11.35 -3.19
CA GLU A 105 -0.91 11.29 -3.36
C GLU A 105 -0.44 9.91 -3.80
N THR A 106 0.58 9.90 -4.65
CA THR A 106 1.27 8.68 -5.07
C THR A 106 2.63 8.60 -4.39
N ARG A 107 2.95 7.46 -3.77
CA ARG A 107 4.25 7.21 -3.11
C ARG A 107 4.82 5.87 -3.54
N SER A 108 6.09 5.65 -3.24
CA SER A 108 6.75 4.36 -3.51
C SER A 108 7.07 3.61 -2.22
N ILE A 109 6.84 2.30 -2.22
CA ILE A 109 7.42 1.35 -1.27
C ILE A 109 8.60 0.68 -1.96
N ARG A 110 9.72 0.53 -1.24
CA ARG A 110 10.94 -0.10 -1.76
C ARG A 110 11.40 -1.21 -0.83
N LEU A 111 11.60 -2.40 -1.39
CA LEU A 111 12.27 -3.51 -0.72
C LEU A 111 13.63 -3.70 -1.35
N ARG A 112 14.68 -3.65 -0.54
CA ARG A 112 16.05 -3.93 -0.94
C ARG A 112 16.58 -5.12 -0.13
N LEU A 113 17.10 -6.11 -0.83
CA LEU A 113 17.75 -7.28 -0.25
C LEU A 113 19.23 -7.24 -0.58
N SER A 114 20.07 -7.20 0.44
CA SER A 114 21.51 -7.34 0.30
C SER A 114 21.90 -8.79 0.58
N PRO A 115 22.54 -9.48 -0.37
CA PRO A 115 23.04 -10.84 -0.16
C PRO A 115 24.00 -10.90 1.03
N ALA A 116 24.04 -12.03 1.72
CA ALA A 116 25.05 -12.28 2.73
C ALA A 116 26.41 -12.45 2.04
N GLN A 117 27.48 -11.92 2.64
CA GLN A 117 28.85 -12.10 2.12
C GLN A 117 29.24 -13.58 1.98
N GLN A 118 28.62 -14.45 2.79
CA GLN A 118 28.79 -15.91 2.71
C GLN A 118 28.35 -16.49 1.36
N LEU A 119 27.35 -15.89 0.69
CA LEU A 119 26.88 -16.35 -0.62
C LEU A 119 27.99 -16.24 -1.69
N VAL A 120 28.88 -15.26 -1.57
CA VAL A 120 30.02 -15.04 -2.48
C VAL A 120 31.01 -16.21 -2.40
N ALA A 121 31.12 -16.84 -1.23
CA ALA A 121 32.04 -17.95 -1.00
C ALA A 121 31.43 -19.32 -1.38
N LEU A 122 30.15 -19.39 -1.73
CA LEU A 122 29.50 -20.66 -2.02
C LEU A 122 29.79 -21.14 -3.44
N PRO A 123 30.14 -22.42 -3.63
CA PRO A 123 30.30 -22.98 -4.95
C PRO A 123 28.95 -23.05 -5.67
N THR A 124 28.93 -22.58 -6.92
CA THR A 124 27.80 -22.76 -7.84
C THR A 124 27.83 -24.18 -8.40
N ILE A 125 26.69 -24.87 -8.37
CA ILE A 125 26.52 -26.17 -9.02
C ILE A 125 25.63 -25.98 -10.24
N SER A 126 25.96 -26.67 -11.34
CA SER A 126 25.05 -26.77 -12.48
C SER A 126 23.75 -27.43 -12.05
N ALA A 127 22.63 -26.75 -12.25
CA ALA A 127 21.29 -27.27 -11.99
C ALA A 127 20.60 -27.59 -13.31
N PRO A 128 19.88 -28.72 -13.42
CA PRO A 128 19.07 -29.00 -14.58
C PRO A 128 17.88 -28.03 -14.60
N ALA A 129 18.02 -26.90 -15.29
CA ALA A 129 16.92 -25.96 -15.50
C ALA A 129 15.88 -26.63 -16.38
N LYS A 130 14.89 -27.27 -15.75
CA LYS A 130 13.73 -27.85 -16.44
C LYS A 130 12.69 -26.80 -16.80
N THR A 131 12.72 -25.64 -16.15
CA THR A 131 11.85 -24.51 -16.43
C THR A 131 12.67 -23.37 -17.04
N PRO A 132 12.18 -22.72 -18.11
CA PRO A 132 12.86 -21.60 -18.76
C PRO A 132 13.05 -20.39 -17.83
N ASP A 133 12.36 -20.39 -16.70
CA ASP A 133 12.31 -19.30 -15.73
C ASP A 133 13.39 -19.38 -14.65
N LEU A 134 14.12 -20.51 -14.56
CA LEU A 134 15.15 -20.73 -13.55
C LEU A 134 16.53 -20.74 -14.19
N PRO A 135 17.55 -20.18 -13.51
CA PRO A 135 18.92 -20.26 -13.97
C PRO A 135 19.44 -21.70 -13.93
N ASN A 136 20.37 -22.00 -14.83
CA ASN A 136 21.03 -23.32 -14.94
C ASN A 136 22.02 -23.60 -13.79
N PHE A 137 21.92 -22.87 -12.67
CA PHE A 137 22.78 -23.05 -11.52
C PHE A 137 22.05 -22.82 -10.21
N THR A 138 22.53 -23.48 -9.16
CA THR A 138 22.11 -23.32 -7.78
C THR A 138 23.32 -23.07 -6.89
N TYR A 139 23.11 -22.41 -5.75
CA TYR A 139 24.11 -22.37 -4.68
C TYR A 139 23.94 -23.58 -3.79
N ARG A 140 25.05 -24.24 -3.47
CA ARG A 140 25.06 -25.33 -2.47
C ARG A 140 25.10 -24.74 -1.07
N PHE A 141 23.96 -24.73 -0.39
CA PHE A 141 23.92 -24.53 1.05
C PHE A 141 24.09 -25.90 1.75
N GLY A 142 24.68 -25.93 2.94
CA GLY A 142 25.13 -27.16 3.61
C GLY A 142 24.20 -28.38 3.48
N GLY A 143 24.79 -29.58 3.38
CA GLY A 143 24.04 -30.83 3.19
C GLY A 143 23.46 -30.99 1.78
N ASN A 144 22.15 -31.23 1.70
CA ASN A 144 21.35 -31.57 0.50
C ASN A 144 20.45 -30.42 0.01
N VAL A 145 20.64 -29.19 0.50
CA VAL A 145 19.80 -28.04 0.14
C VAL A 145 20.47 -27.24 -0.98
N GLN A 146 19.74 -27.07 -2.08
CA GLN A 146 20.17 -26.23 -3.19
C GLN A 146 19.27 -25.02 -3.29
N LEU A 147 19.88 -23.83 -3.31
CA LEU A 147 19.18 -22.57 -3.40
C LEU A 147 19.21 -22.08 -4.84
N TYR A 148 18.05 -21.85 -5.44
CA TYR A 148 18.00 -21.10 -6.68
C TYR A 148 18.25 -19.62 -6.35
N PRO A 149 19.11 -18.94 -7.11
CA PRO A 149 19.41 -17.53 -6.90
C PRO A 149 18.30 -16.66 -7.47
N VAL A 150 17.03 -17.00 -7.27
CA VAL A 150 15.87 -16.28 -7.78
C VAL A 150 14.98 -15.95 -6.59
N MET A 151 14.46 -14.73 -6.53
CA MET A 151 13.55 -14.29 -5.48
C MET A 151 12.30 -13.67 -6.07
N PHE A 152 11.22 -13.76 -5.29
CA PHE A 152 9.90 -13.25 -5.61
C PHE A 152 9.46 -12.35 -4.48
N ALA A 153 9.06 -11.13 -4.78
CA ALA A 153 8.45 -10.24 -3.81
C ALA A 153 7.14 -9.69 -4.38
N GLU A 154 6.05 -9.84 -3.63
CA GLU A 154 4.73 -9.37 -4.00
C GLU A 154 4.18 -8.49 -2.88
N LEU A 155 3.65 -7.32 -3.25
CA LEU A 155 2.96 -6.44 -2.31
C LEU A 155 1.45 -6.59 -2.52
N ARG A 156 0.73 -6.95 -1.46
CA ARG A 156 -0.73 -7.12 -1.48
C ARG A 156 -1.40 -6.05 -0.64
N ALA A 157 -2.43 -5.43 -1.21
CA ALA A 157 -3.24 -4.43 -0.55
C ALA A 157 -4.64 -4.39 -1.17
N LEU A 158 -5.67 -4.18 -0.34
CA LEU A 158 -7.06 -4.09 -0.81
C LEU A 158 -7.44 -2.67 -1.24
N ASN A 159 -6.94 -1.66 -0.50
CA ASN A 159 -7.35 -0.26 -0.64
C ASN A 159 -6.29 0.60 -1.34
N PHE A 160 -5.48 0.01 -2.22
CA PHE A 160 -4.49 0.71 -3.02
C PHE A 160 -4.55 0.23 -4.47
N THR A 161 -4.37 1.18 -5.39
CA THR A 161 -3.85 0.86 -6.71
C THR A 161 -2.34 0.73 -6.62
N MET A 162 -1.79 -0.31 -7.25
CA MET A 162 -0.37 -0.64 -7.17
C MET A 162 0.18 -0.87 -8.56
N ASP A 163 1.33 -0.26 -8.83
CA ASP A 163 2.10 -0.46 -10.06
C ASP A 163 3.52 -0.89 -9.69
N GLN A 164 3.86 -2.14 -10.01
CA GLN A 164 5.18 -2.69 -9.73
C GLN A 164 6.17 -2.28 -10.81
N LYS A 165 7.27 -1.66 -10.39
CA LYS A 165 8.34 -1.24 -11.29
C LYS A 165 9.36 -2.37 -11.45
N GLY A 166 9.49 -2.84 -12.67
CA GLY A 166 10.43 -3.90 -13.07
C GLY A 166 9.87 -5.30 -12.86
N ALA A 167 10.76 -6.30 -12.95
CA ALA A 167 10.36 -7.69 -12.88
C ALA A 167 9.97 -8.10 -11.45
N LEU A 168 8.89 -8.89 -11.35
CA LEU A 168 8.45 -9.58 -10.12
C LEU A 168 9.55 -10.51 -9.59
N ARG A 169 10.24 -11.16 -10.52
CA ARG A 169 11.32 -12.10 -10.28
C ARG A 169 12.65 -11.39 -10.45
N ARG A 170 13.55 -11.61 -9.52
CA ARG A 170 14.89 -11.04 -9.58
C ARG A 170 15.93 -12.08 -9.17
N ASN A 171 17.07 -12.06 -9.84
CA ASN A 171 18.17 -12.95 -9.48
C ASN A 171 18.97 -12.35 -8.33
N LEU A 172 19.27 -13.16 -7.32
CA LEU A 172 20.19 -12.82 -6.25
C LEU A 172 21.63 -13.06 -6.72
N GLU A 173 22.32 -11.98 -7.02
CA GLU A 173 23.75 -12.01 -7.34
C GLU A 173 24.55 -11.71 -6.07
N ALA A 174 25.63 -12.46 -5.83
CA ALA A 174 26.34 -12.42 -4.54
C ALA A 174 26.88 -11.03 -4.13
N ASN A 175 27.18 -10.17 -5.11
CA ASN A 175 27.78 -8.86 -4.88
C ASN A 175 26.84 -7.68 -5.18
N LYS A 176 25.56 -7.95 -5.42
CA LYS A 176 24.63 -6.91 -5.87
C LYS A 176 23.33 -6.96 -5.08
N PRO A 177 22.93 -5.83 -4.47
CA PRO A 177 21.62 -5.76 -3.85
C PRO A 177 20.52 -5.87 -4.91
N VAL A 178 19.42 -6.49 -4.53
CA VAL A 178 18.24 -6.63 -5.37
C VAL A 178 17.15 -5.72 -4.84
N GLU A 179 16.48 -4.99 -5.73
CA GLU A 179 15.45 -4.02 -5.36
C GLU A 179 14.12 -4.29 -6.08
N TRP A 180 13.04 -4.21 -5.30
CA TRP A 180 11.66 -4.13 -5.78
C TRP A 180 11.07 -2.78 -5.38
N VAL A 181 10.37 -2.15 -6.31
CA VAL A 181 9.72 -0.86 -6.09
C VAL A 181 8.27 -0.97 -6.52
N TRP A 182 7.36 -0.63 -5.60
CA TRP A 182 5.93 -0.53 -5.88
C TRP A 182 5.51 0.93 -5.75
N VAL A 183 4.83 1.44 -6.78
CA VAL A 183 4.20 2.75 -6.75
C VAL A 183 2.75 2.55 -6.33
N ILE A 184 2.35 3.18 -5.23
CA ILE A 184 1.05 2.99 -4.60
C ILE A 184 0.26 4.30 -4.58
N LYS A 185 -1.05 4.20 -4.80
CA LYS A 185 -2.01 5.29 -4.62
C LYS A 185 -3.25 4.77 -3.88
N PRO A 186 -3.66 5.40 -2.76
CA PRO A 186 -4.74 4.89 -1.94
C PRO A 186 -6.11 5.07 -2.63
N LEU A 187 -7.02 4.18 -2.29
CA LEU A 187 -8.42 4.16 -2.73
C LEU A 187 -9.39 4.59 -1.62
N SER A 188 -8.96 4.53 -0.36
CA SER A 188 -9.72 4.98 0.82
C SER A 188 -8.80 5.68 1.83
N ALA A 189 -9.36 6.67 2.55
CA ALA A 189 -8.68 7.30 3.68
C ALA A 189 -8.73 6.42 4.93
N GLY A 190 -7.90 6.72 5.94
CA GLY A 190 -7.84 5.98 7.19
C GLY A 190 -6.58 5.12 7.33
N ARG A 191 -6.59 4.25 8.35
CA ARG A 191 -5.48 3.32 8.61
C ARG A 191 -5.59 2.13 7.65
N GLN A 192 -4.59 1.98 6.80
CA GLN A 192 -4.53 0.90 5.81
C GLN A 192 -3.39 -0.06 6.14
N GLU A 193 -3.62 -1.35 5.89
CA GLU A 193 -2.63 -2.40 6.05
C GLU A 193 -2.32 -3.03 4.69
N LEU A 194 -1.03 -3.22 4.42
CA LEU A 194 -0.50 -3.91 3.26
C LEU A 194 0.36 -5.08 3.74
N THR A 195 0.40 -6.14 2.96
CA THR A 195 1.21 -7.33 3.26
C THR A 195 2.25 -7.50 2.17
N LEU A 196 3.51 -7.46 2.55
CA LEU A 196 4.62 -7.82 1.68
C LEU A 196 4.94 -9.31 1.85
N GLU A 197 4.83 -10.06 0.77
CA GLU A 197 5.16 -11.48 0.69
C GLU A 197 6.51 -11.65 -0.03
N LEU A 198 7.48 -12.27 0.65
CA LEU A 198 8.77 -12.63 0.07
C LEU A 198 8.92 -14.15 -0.02
N ALA A 199 9.31 -14.66 -1.18
CA ALA A 199 9.48 -16.08 -1.40
C ALA A 199 10.82 -16.42 -2.08
N ILE A 200 11.43 -17.52 -1.65
CA ILE A 200 12.59 -18.12 -2.30
C ILE A 200 12.26 -19.57 -2.70
N PRO A 201 12.46 -19.94 -3.97
CA PRO A 201 12.45 -21.32 -4.40
C PRO A 201 13.67 -22.08 -3.87
N THR A 202 13.40 -23.20 -3.21
CA THR A 202 14.42 -24.12 -2.71
C THR A 202 14.21 -25.52 -3.31
N VAL A 203 15.31 -26.23 -3.55
CA VAL A 203 15.29 -27.67 -3.88
C VAL A 203 15.86 -28.43 -2.70
N ALA A 204 15.04 -29.30 -2.13
CA ALA A 204 15.49 -30.27 -1.13
C ALA A 204 15.96 -31.56 -1.84
N ASN A 205 17.00 -32.21 -1.30
CA ASN A 205 17.42 -33.55 -1.70
C ASN A 205 17.90 -33.72 -3.15
N GLY A 206 18.17 -32.63 -3.87
CA GLY A 206 18.67 -32.67 -5.26
C GLY A 206 17.67 -33.22 -6.28
N ILE A 207 16.42 -33.49 -5.89
CA ILE A 207 15.37 -33.94 -6.80
C ILE A 207 14.62 -32.70 -7.30
N ALA A 208 14.90 -32.31 -8.55
CA ALA A 208 14.33 -31.11 -9.17
C ALA A 208 12.78 -31.07 -9.24
N SER A 209 12.08 -32.19 -8.98
CA SER A 209 10.61 -32.23 -8.93
C SER A 209 10.02 -31.67 -7.64
N GLU A 210 10.82 -31.44 -6.60
CA GLU A 210 10.38 -30.88 -5.32
C GLU A 210 10.80 -29.42 -5.18
N MET A 211 10.51 -28.61 -6.19
CA MET A 211 10.66 -27.16 -6.08
C MET A 211 9.61 -26.66 -5.09
N THR A 212 10.08 -26.28 -3.90
CA THR A 212 9.23 -25.71 -2.86
C THR A 212 9.42 -24.20 -2.87
N THR A 213 8.33 -23.46 -3.10
CA THR A 213 8.31 -22.02 -2.85
C THR A 213 8.07 -21.83 -1.37
N ASN A 214 9.14 -21.55 -0.62
CA ASN A 214 8.98 -21.21 0.78
C ASN A 214 8.63 -19.72 0.86
N VAL A 215 7.39 -19.43 1.30
CA VAL A 215 7.01 -18.09 1.75
C VAL A 215 7.79 -17.83 3.02
N LEU A 216 8.73 -16.90 2.93
CA LEU A 216 9.73 -16.66 3.96
C LEU A 216 9.15 -15.84 5.08
N GLN A 217 8.37 -14.81 4.73
CA GLN A 217 7.80 -13.88 5.68
C GLN A 217 6.67 -13.07 5.04
N ASN A 218 5.63 -12.83 5.83
CA ASN A 218 4.64 -11.80 5.58
C ASN A 218 5.01 -10.60 6.45
N LEU A 219 5.39 -9.49 5.83
CA LEU A 219 5.73 -8.26 6.53
C LEU A 219 4.52 -7.30 6.46
N PRO A 220 3.83 -7.04 7.58
CA PRO A 220 2.75 -6.06 7.60
C PRO A 220 3.32 -4.65 7.51
N ILE A 221 2.71 -3.83 6.65
CA ILE A 221 3.04 -2.42 6.46
C ILE A 221 1.76 -1.63 6.77
N VAL A 222 1.84 -0.70 7.71
CA VAL A 222 0.70 0.13 8.10
C VAL A 222 0.94 1.55 7.62
N ILE A 223 -0.02 2.09 6.86
CA ILE A 223 0.03 3.45 6.32
C ILE A 223 -1.22 4.21 6.77
N GLN A 224 -1.04 5.39 7.33
CA GLN A 224 -2.13 6.30 7.66
C GLN A 224 -2.43 7.23 6.50
N VAL A 225 -3.59 7.07 5.86
CA VAL A 225 -4.04 7.91 4.76
C VAL A 225 -4.91 9.05 5.30
N ALA A 226 -4.49 10.30 5.08
CA ALA A 226 -5.26 11.48 5.44
C ALA A 226 -6.39 11.71 4.43
N ALA A 227 -7.61 11.92 4.94
CA ALA A 227 -8.75 12.29 4.11
C ALA A 227 -8.51 13.66 3.45
N PRO A 228 -9.06 13.90 2.25
CA PRO A 228 -9.12 15.25 1.70
C PRO A 228 -9.76 16.19 2.74
N PRO A 229 -9.28 17.44 2.87
CA PRO A 229 -9.95 18.39 3.73
C PRO A 229 -11.41 18.49 3.28
N THR A 230 -12.34 18.13 4.16
CA THR A 230 -13.76 18.32 3.88
C THR A 230 -13.93 19.79 3.54
N PRO A 231 -14.51 20.14 2.37
CA PRO A 231 -14.82 21.52 2.07
C PRO A 231 -15.60 22.04 3.27
N GLN A 232 -15.02 22.99 4.01
CA GLN A 232 -15.79 23.67 5.02
C GLN A 232 -16.93 24.29 4.25
N VAL A 233 -18.13 23.76 4.46
CA VAL A 233 -19.34 24.45 4.05
C VAL A 233 -19.26 25.71 4.88
N ILE A 234 -18.76 26.79 4.27
CA ILE A 234 -18.89 28.13 4.81
C ILE A 234 -20.38 28.20 5.02
N ALA A 235 -20.83 28.13 6.28
CA ALA A 235 -22.22 28.27 6.61
C ALA A 235 -22.61 29.56 5.92
N THR A 236 -23.43 29.45 4.87
CA THR A 236 -23.98 30.61 4.19
C THR A 236 -24.67 31.33 5.31
N GLN A 237 -24.06 32.42 5.79
CA GLN A 237 -24.60 33.22 6.87
C GLN A 237 -26.04 33.48 6.42
N PRO A 238 -27.06 33.04 7.18
CA PRO A 238 -28.43 33.21 6.76
C PRO A 238 -28.58 34.67 6.39
N ALA A 239 -29.03 34.93 5.16
CA ALA A 239 -29.14 36.29 4.65
C ALA A 239 -29.82 37.12 5.75
N PRO A 240 -29.18 38.21 6.23
CA PRO A 240 -29.65 38.94 7.39
C PRO A 240 -31.14 39.23 7.18
N SER A 241 -31.95 38.79 8.13
CA SER A 241 -33.38 38.92 7.99
C SER A 241 -33.70 40.41 7.88
N LEU A 242 -34.78 40.75 7.16
CA LEU A 242 -35.20 42.15 7.04
C LEU A 242 -35.45 42.78 8.43
N ALA A 243 -35.79 41.95 9.42
CA ALA A 243 -35.89 42.32 10.83
C ALA A 243 -34.53 42.74 11.43
N ASP A 244 -33.44 41.99 11.20
CA ASP A 244 -32.11 42.34 11.72
C ASP A 244 -31.60 43.67 11.14
N ARG A 245 -31.85 43.91 9.84
CA ARG A 245 -31.51 45.19 9.19
C ARG A 245 -32.29 46.37 9.72
N LEU A 246 -33.55 46.16 10.13
CA LEU A 246 -34.38 47.19 10.76
C LEU A 246 -33.91 47.49 12.19
N TRP A 247 -33.52 46.47 12.95
CA TRP A 247 -32.99 46.67 14.31
C TRP A 247 -31.65 47.40 14.32
N ASP A 248 -30.72 47.08 13.41
CA ASP A 248 -29.44 47.81 13.31
C ASP A 248 -29.63 49.27 12.89
N SER A 249 -30.61 49.57 12.03
CA SER A 249 -30.96 50.94 11.66
C SER A 249 -31.59 51.72 12.81
N LEU A 250 -32.41 51.07 13.65
CA LEU A 250 -33.02 51.69 14.82
C LEU A 250 -31.98 51.96 15.92
N ILE A 251 -31.09 51.00 16.20
CA ILE A 251 -30.05 51.17 17.24
C ILE A 251 -29.05 52.26 16.86
N GLY A 252 -28.73 52.42 15.56
CA GLY A 252 -27.88 53.49 15.06
C GLY A 252 -28.44 54.90 15.31
N GLU A 253 -29.75 55.10 15.10
CA GLU A 253 -30.40 56.40 15.34
C GLU A 253 -30.67 56.67 16.84
N PHE A 254 -31.06 55.65 17.61
CA PHE A 254 -31.30 55.81 19.05
C PHE A 254 -30.00 55.94 19.86
N GLY A 255 -28.90 55.33 19.43
CA GLY A 255 -27.60 55.44 20.10
C GLY A 255 -27.08 56.88 20.16
N ALA A 256 -27.22 57.64 19.07
CA ALA A 256 -26.86 59.06 19.04
C ALA A 256 -27.74 59.90 19.97
N LEU A 257 -29.03 59.58 20.07
CA LEU A 257 -29.99 60.29 20.91
C LEU A 257 -29.72 60.05 22.41
N ILE A 258 -29.35 58.83 22.80
CA ILE A 258 -29.00 58.49 24.19
C ILE A 258 -27.69 59.19 24.61
N VAL A 259 -26.66 59.20 23.77
CA VAL A 259 -25.39 59.89 24.06
C VAL A 259 -25.62 61.40 24.20
N ALA A 260 -26.45 62.01 23.35
CA ALA A 260 -26.82 63.41 23.46
C ALA A 260 -27.58 63.73 24.77
N ALA A 261 -28.52 62.87 25.17
CA ALA A 261 -29.29 63.03 26.40
C ALA A 261 -28.39 62.95 27.66
N VAL A 262 -27.44 62.00 27.72
CA VAL A 262 -26.50 61.89 28.84
C VAL A 262 -25.59 63.11 28.93
N GLY A 263 -25.11 63.64 27.79
CA GLY A 263 -24.33 64.87 27.73
C GLY A 263 -25.10 66.11 28.21
N ALA A 264 -26.37 66.22 27.85
CA ALA A 264 -27.25 67.31 28.31
C ALA A 264 -27.51 67.26 29.83
N VAL A 265 -27.71 66.06 30.40
CA VAL A 265 -27.89 65.90 31.85
C VAL A 265 -26.60 66.24 32.59
N GLY A 266 -25.44 65.79 32.10
CA GLY A 266 -24.15 66.10 32.72
C GLY A 266 -23.84 67.61 32.73
N THR A 267 -24.12 68.32 31.65
CA THR A 267 -23.95 69.78 31.58
C THR A 267 -24.91 70.51 32.51
N PHE A 268 -26.16 70.05 32.64
CA PHE A 268 -27.13 70.63 33.55
C PHE A 268 -26.75 70.47 35.03
N ILE A 269 -26.25 69.27 35.42
CA ILE A 269 -25.75 69.02 36.79
C ILE A 269 -24.53 69.90 37.10
N GLY A 270 -23.58 70.00 36.16
CA GLY A 270 -22.40 70.87 36.33
C GLY A 270 -22.78 72.35 36.53
N TRP A 271 -23.81 72.83 35.81
CA TRP A 271 -24.34 74.18 35.97
C TRP A 271 -25.00 74.40 37.34
N LEU A 272 -25.78 73.43 37.84
CA LEU A 272 -26.40 73.47 39.17
C LEU A 272 -25.38 73.51 40.31
N ILE A 273 -24.28 72.76 40.20
CA ILE A 273 -23.20 72.80 41.20
C ILE A 273 -22.50 74.16 41.18
N LYS A 274 -22.21 74.70 40.00
CA LYS A 274 -21.56 76.02 39.83
C LYS A 274 -22.42 77.18 40.35
N SER A 275 -23.74 77.10 40.23
CA SER A 275 -24.65 78.16 40.71
C SER A 275 -24.83 78.15 42.23
N ARG A 276 -24.66 77.00 42.91
CA ARG A 276 -24.66 76.92 44.38
C ARG A 276 -23.35 77.39 45.04
N ALA A 277 -22.21 77.28 44.35
CA ALA A 277 -20.91 77.69 44.88
C ALA A 277 -20.69 79.23 44.94
N LYS A 278 -21.66 80.03 44.51
CA LYS A 278 -21.59 81.51 44.49
C LYS A 278 -22.50 82.21 45.52
N LYS A 279 -23.02 81.47 46.51
CA LYS A 279 -23.65 82.02 47.71
C LYS A 279 -22.76 81.76 48.91
#